data_AF-A0A1X7NM39-F1
#
_entry.id   AF-A0A1X7NM39-F1
#
_cell.length_a   1.000
_cell.length_b   1.000
_cell.length_c   1.000
_cell.angle_alpha   90.00
_cell.angle_beta   90.00
_cell.angle_gamma   90.00
#
_symmetry.space_group_name_H-M   'P 1'
#
loop_
_entity.id
_entity.type
_entity.pdbx_description
1 polymer ?
#
loop_
_entity_poly.entity_id
_entity_poly.type
_entity_poly.pdbx_seq_one_letter_code
_entity_poly.pdbx_strand_id
1 'polypeptide(L)'
;MMSIHAPATRHPFDDRITVETFESDRLARRLALLEESIAEGERALRGFVDPRSGEIVPPARGGHREQVLSNLVVERVLAEQIRSSIRSPR
;
A
#
# COMPACT_ATOMS: atom_id res chain seq x y z
N MET A 1 43.23 10.71 -38.62
CA MET A 1 43.08 11.01 -37.18
C MET A 1 41.59 11.01 -36.89
N MET A 2 41.04 9.86 -36.47
CA MET A 2 39.60 9.69 -36.20
C MET A 2 39.39 9.80 -34.69
N SER A 3 38.70 10.86 -34.24
CA SER A 3 38.23 10.99 -32.86
C SER A 3 37.03 10.07 -32.67
N ILE A 4 37.24 8.96 -31.96
CA ILE A 4 36.16 8.11 -31.48
C ILE A 4 35.55 8.84 -30.28
N HIS A 5 34.45 9.55 -30.50
CA HIS A 5 33.57 9.96 -29.40
C HIS A 5 32.84 8.71 -28.92
N ALA A 6 33.35 8.10 -27.84
CA ALA A 6 32.57 7.13 -27.09
C ALA A 6 31.29 7.82 -26.59
N PRO A 7 30.09 7.32 -26.91
CA PRO A 7 28.88 7.85 -26.31
C PRO A 7 29.00 7.64 -24.81
N ALA A 8 28.89 8.74 -24.05
CA ALA A 8 28.86 8.70 -22.61
C ALA A 8 27.85 7.65 -22.18
N THR A 9 28.35 6.55 -21.63
CA THR A 9 27.57 5.53 -20.96
C THR A 9 26.82 6.26 -19.86
N ARG A 10 25.54 6.55 -20.10
CA ARG A 10 24.62 7.11 -19.12
C ARG A 10 24.73 6.21 -17.89
N HIS A 11 25.32 6.74 -16.83
CA HIS A 11 25.64 6.00 -15.61
C HIS A 11 24.33 5.32 -15.13
N PRO A 12 24.27 3.99 -15.00
CA PRO A 12 23.07 3.30 -14.50
C PRO A 12 22.89 3.45 -12.98
N PHE A 13 23.57 4.43 -12.36
CA PHE A 13 23.67 4.61 -10.91
C PHE A 13 23.02 5.91 -10.41
N ASP A 14 22.24 6.60 -11.25
CA ASP A 14 21.58 7.86 -10.84
C ASP A 14 20.32 7.66 -9.98
N ASP A 15 19.90 6.41 -9.75
CA ASP A 15 18.92 6.06 -8.70
C ASP A 15 19.66 5.50 -7.48
N ARG A 16 20.54 6.29 -6.86
CA ARG A 16 21.09 5.90 -5.57
C ARG A 16 19.95 5.91 -4.57
N ILE A 17 19.50 4.72 -4.16
CA ILE A 17 18.56 4.54 -3.04
C ILE A 17 19.16 5.27 -1.83
N THR A 18 18.63 6.44 -1.53
CA THR A 18 18.93 7.17 -0.31
C THR A 18 18.06 6.58 0.81
N VAL A 19 18.48 6.74 2.06
CA VAL A 19 17.67 6.34 3.22
C VAL A 19 16.28 6.99 3.16
N GLU A 20 16.20 8.23 2.70
CA GLU A 20 14.94 8.97 2.54
C GLU A 20 14.03 8.34 1.48
N THR A 21 14.56 7.99 0.30
CA THR A 21 13.77 7.30 -0.74
C THR A 21 13.34 5.90 -0.27
N PHE A 22 14.21 5.17 0.44
CA PHE A 22 13.88 3.86 0.99
C PHE A 22 12.74 3.93 2.01
N GLU A 23 12.81 4.86 2.96
CA GLU A 23 11.76 5.03 3.97
C GLU A 23 10.45 5.52 3.35
N SER A 24 10.52 6.42 2.37
CA SER A 24 9.35 6.88 1.61
C SER A 24 8.67 5.73 0.87
N ASP A 25 9.43 4.90 0.14
CA ASP A 25 8.92 3.73 -0.57
C ASP A 25 8.37 2.66 0.38
N ARG A 26 9.01 2.50 1.54
CA ARG A 26 8.56 1.58 2.59
C ARG A 26 7.23 2.04 3.18
N LEU A 27 7.08 3.33 3.48
CA LEU A 27 5.82 3.90 3.97
C LEU A 27 4.72 3.84 2.91
N ALA A 28 5.03 4.12 1.65
CA ALA A 28 4.08 4.01 0.54
C ALA A 28 3.57 2.57 0.38
N ARG A 29 4.47 1.58 0.38
CA ARG A 29 4.09 0.16 0.33
C ARG A 29 3.23 -0.24 1.53
N ARG A 30 3.58 0.21 2.73
CA ARG A 30 2.80 -0.08 3.93
C ARG A 30 1.41 0.56 3.88
N LEU A 31 1.29 1.77 3.35
CA LEU A 31 0.01 2.43 3.14
C LEU A 31 -0.87 1.63 2.17
N ALA A 32 -0.30 1.18 1.04
CA ALA A 32 -1.03 0.38 0.06
C ALA A 32 -1.62 -0.91 0.67
N LEU A 33 -0.83 -1.61 1.50
CA LEU A 33 -1.30 -2.82 2.19
C LEU A 33 -2.42 -2.52 3.20
N LEU A 34 -2.36 -1.40 3.91
CA LEU A 34 -3.43 -0.99 4.81
C LEU A 34 -4.70 -0.63 4.05
N GLU A 35 -4.58 0.07 2.93
CA GLU A 35 -5.73 0.44 2.09
C GLU A 35 -6.41 -0.79 1.48
N GLU A 36 -5.63 -1.79 1.07
CA GLU A 36 -6.14 -3.09 0.63
C GLU A 36 -6.90 -3.81 1.75
N SER A 37 -6.30 -3.91 2.95
CA SER A 37 -6.93 -4.53 4.13
C SER A 37 -8.24 -3.82 4.51
N ILE A 38 -8.26 -2.49 4.50
CA ILE A 38 -9.46 -1.69 4.78
C ILE A 38 -10.54 -2.00 3.74
N ALA A 39 -10.20 -2.02 2.46
CA ALA A 39 -11.16 -2.31 1.39
C ALA A 39 -11.73 -3.72 1.52
N GLU A 40 -10.90 -4.70 1.92
CA GLU A 40 -11.34 -6.06 2.21
C GLU A 40 -12.27 -6.12 3.42
N GLY A 41 -11.92 -5.47 4.53
CA GLY A 41 -12.77 -5.39 5.71
C GLY A 41 -14.13 -4.76 5.43
N GLU A 42 -14.17 -3.66 4.67
CA GLU A 42 -15.43 -3.05 4.24
C GLU A 42 -16.24 -3.95 3.31
N ARG A 43 -15.58 -4.69 2.42
CA ARG A 43 -16.22 -5.68 1.55
C ARG A 43 -16.82 -6.81 2.39
N ALA A 44 -16.09 -7.33 3.38
CA ALA A 44 -16.57 -8.34 4.31
C ALA A 44 -17.81 -7.86 5.09
N LEU A 45 -17.85 -6.60 5.50
CA LEU A 45 -19.03 -6.03 6.18
C LEU A 45 -20.27 -5.87 5.29
N ARG A 46 -20.09 -5.72 3.98
CA ARG A 46 -21.18 -5.57 3.00
C ARG A 46 -21.62 -6.90 2.37
N GLY A 47 -20.78 -7.94 2.47
CA GLY A 47 -20.90 -9.12 1.62
C GLY A 47 -20.48 -8.81 0.18
N PHE A 48 -20.18 -9.85 -0.59
CA PHE A 48 -19.75 -9.71 -1.99
C PHE A 48 -19.95 -11.00 -2.77
N VAL A 49 -19.78 -10.93 -4.09
CA VAL A 49 -19.67 -12.11 -4.95
C VAL A 49 -18.19 -12.35 -5.22
N ASP A 50 -17.69 -13.55 -4.90
CA ASP A 50 -16.30 -13.91 -5.20
C ASP A 50 -16.10 -13.95 -6.71
N PRO A 51 -15.23 -13.11 -7.29
CA PRO A 51 -15.03 -13.06 -8.73
C PRO A 51 -14.37 -14.32 -9.31
N ARG A 52 -13.73 -15.16 -8.48
CA ARG A 52 -13.08 -16.39 -8.95
C ARG A 52 -14.04 -17.56 -9.05
N SER A 53 -14.93 -17.70 -8.07
CA SER A 53 -15.88 -18.83 -7.97
C SER A 53 -17.30 -18.48 -8.39
N GLY A 54 -17.66 -17.19 -8.39
CA GLY A 54 -19.04 -16.73 -8.55
C GLY A 54 -19.91 -16.91 -7.30
N GLU A 55 -19.35 -17.40 -6.20
CA GLU A 55 -20.11 -17.65 -4.96
C GLU A 55 -20.47 -16.35 -4.24
N ILE A 56 -21.65 -16.34 -3.60
CA ILE A 56 -22.09 -15.24 -2.76
C ILE A 56 -21.47 -15.43 -1.36
N VAL A 57 -20.60 -14.50 -0.99
CA VAL A 57 -20.05 -14.39 0.36
C VAL A 57 -20.96 -13.48 1.18
N PRO A 58 -21.66 -14.01 2.21
CA PRO A 58 -22.55 -13.21 3.03
C PRO A 58 -21.77 -12.17 3.86
N PRO A 59 -22.42 -11.06 4.27
CA PRO A 59 -21.80 -10.10 5.17
C PRO A 59 -21.34 -10.75 6.48
N ALA A 60 -20.22 -10.26 7.04
CA ALA A 60 -19.73 -10.66 8.35
C ALA A 60 -20.79 -10.43 9.46
N ARG A 61 -20.91 -11.41 10.36
CA ARG A 61 -21.89 -11.44 11.46
C ARG A 61 -21.24 -11.87 12.77
N GLY A 62 -21.90 -11.56 13.89
CA GLY A 62 -21.45 -11.93 15.24
C GLY A 62 -20.03 -11.46 15.55
N GLY A 63 -19.26 -12.27 16.28
CA GLY A 63 -17.89 -11.93 16.66
C GLY A 63 -16.95 -11.63 15.47
N HIS A 64 -17.16 -12.24 14.30
CA HIS A 64 -16.39 -11.91 13.11
C HIS A 64 -16.64 -10.45 12.66
N ARG A 65 -17.89 -9.97 12.71
CA ARG A 65 -18.22 -8.57 12.41
C ARG A 65 -17.55 -7.62 13.39
N GLU A 66 -17.60 -7.93 14.68
CA GLU A 66 -16.98 -7.12 15.73
C GLU A 66 -15.47 -7.01 15.55
N GLN A 67 -14.82 -8.13 15.21
CA GLN A 67 -13.41 -8.17 14.88
C GLN A 67 -13.08 -7.29 13.67
N VAL A 68 -13.84 -7.41 12.57
CA VAL A 68 -13.63 -6.58 11.37
C VAL A 68 -13.78 -5.09 11.67
N LEU A 69 -14.80 -4.71 12.46
CA LEU A 69 -14.98 -3.32 12.87
C LEU A 69 -13.83 -2.81 13.73
N SER A 70 -13.35 -3.62 14.68
CA SER A 70 -12.20 -3.29 15.53
C SER A 70 -10.94 -3.06 14.69
N ASN A 71 -10.64 -3.97 13.76
CA ASN A 71 -9.49 -3.86 12.86
C ASN A 71 -9.59 -2.59 12.00
N LEU A 72 -10.76 -2.30 11.40
CA LEU A 72 -10.96 -1.12 10.56
C LEU A 72 -10.68 0.19 11.29
N VAL A 73 -11.02 0.29 12.57
CA VAL A 73 -10.71 1.50 13.38
C VAL A 73 -9.20 1.69 13.45
N VAL A 74 -8.46 0.64 13.82
CA VAL A 74 -7.00 0.70 13.96
C VAL A 74 -6.32 0.98 12.63
N GLU A 75 -6.72 0.27 11.57
CA GLU A 75 -6.11 0.39 10.25
C GLU A 75 -6.31 1.77 9.63
N ARG A 76 -7.49 2.37 9.79
CA ARG A 76 -7.76 3.74 9.32
C ARG A 76 -6.90 4.77 10.04
N VAL A 77 -6.72 4.63 11.36
CA VAL A 77 -5.85 5.52 12.14
C VAL A 77 -4.39 5.38 11.68
N LEU A 78 -3.92 4.15 11.48
CA LEU A 78 -2.56 3.90 10.99
C LEU A 78 -2.34 4.44 9.57
N ALA A 79 -3.31 4.26 8.67
CA ALA A 79 -3.24 4.78 7.31
C ALA A 79 -3.12 6.31 7.32
N GLU A 80 -3.91 6.99 8.16
CA GLU A 80 -3.86 8.46 8.27
C GLU A 80 -2.54 8.97 8.86
N GLN A 81 -1.98 8.26 9.85
CA GLN A 81 -0.66 8.57 10.40
C GLN A 81 0.45 8.41 9.35
N ILE A 82 0.39 7.37 8.52
CA ILE A 82 1.38 7.17 7.44
C ILE A 82 1.22 8.25 6.37
N ARG A 83 0.00 8.58 5.94
CA ARG A 83 -0.25 9.68 4.99
C ARG A 83 0.28 11.01 5.51
N SER A 84 0.10 11.27 6.81
CA SER A 84 0.64 12.48 7.46
C SER A 84 2.17 12.49 7.45
N SER A 85 2.80 11.35 7.73
CA SER A 85 4.27 11.21 7.71
C SER A 85 4.86 11.40 6.30
N ILE A 86 4.15 10.96 5.26
CA ILE A 86 4.58 11.14 3.86
C ILE A 86 4.45 12.61 3.43
N ARG A 87 3.40 13.31 3.87
CA ARG A 87 3.16 14.73 3.52
C ARG A 87 4.09 15.70 4.26
N SER A 88 4.54 15.33 5.45
CA SER A 88 5.46 16.11 6.27
C SER A 88 6.66 15.23 6.68
N PRO A 89 7.59 14.96 5.74
CA PRO A 89 8.82 14.26 6.07
C PRO A 89 9.56 15.09 7.13
N ARG A 90 9.83 14.47 8.28
CA ARG A 90 10.59 15.08 9.38
C ARG A 90 12.08 15.01 9.12
#